data_AF-A0AAV5L0Z7-F1
#
_entry.id   AF-A0AAV5L0Z7-F1
#
_cell.length_a   1.000
_cell.length_b   1.000
_cell.length_c   1.000
_cell.angle_alpha   90.00
_cell.angle_beta   90.00
_cell.angle_gamma   90.00
#
_symmetry.space_group_name_H-M   'P 1'
#
loop_
_entity.id
_entity.type
_entity.pdbx_description
1 polymer ?
#
loop_
_entity_poly.entity_id
_entity_poly.type
_entity_poly.pdbx_seq_one_letter_code
_entity_poly.pdbx_strand_id
1 'polypeptide(L)'
;MVMNIGWNLFFNNAEKSIEPWLLHEFNENFYGEDLRLVIVGYLGPETNFPTLESLIAKIHEERRITEKALDLPLYSKYQDDPYIKGLG
;
A
#
# COMPACT_ATOMS: atom_id res chain seq x y z
N MET A 1 -5.60 0.78 1.24
CA MET A 1 -4.40 -0.05 0.99
C MET A 1 -3.23 0.51 1.76
N VAL A 2 -2.23 -0.32 2.08
CA VAL A 2 -0.87 0.10 2.47
C VAL A 2 0.07 -0.29 1.32
N MET A 3 1.13 0.46 1.04
CA MET A 3 2.03 0.12 -0.07
C MET A 3 3.48 0.36 0.30
N ASN A 4 4.32 -0.63 0.03
CA ASN A 4 5.77 -0.48 0.07
C ASN A 4 6.28 0.00 -1.29
N ILE A 5 7.16 1.00 -1.27
CA ILE A 5 7.91 1.45 -2.44
C ILE A 5 9.40 1.31 -2.09
N GLY A 6 10.07 0.37 -2.75
CA GLY A 6 11.45 0.03 -2.46
C GLY A 6 12.30 -0.08 -3.71
N TRP A 7 13.48 -0.68 -3.56
CA TRP A 7 14.40 -0.97 -4.66
C TRP A 7 14.50 -2.48 -4.89
N ASN A 8 14.47 -2.88 -6.16
CA ASN A 8 14.62 -4.28 -6.52
C ASN A 8 16.08 -4.74 -6.41
N LEU A 9 16.37 -5.56 -5.38
CA LEU A 9 17.70 -6.09 -5.10
C LEU A 9 18.23 -7.07 -6.17
N PHE A 10 17.36 -7.64 -6.99
CA PHE A 10 17.74 -8.62 -8.03
C PHE A 10 18.24 -7.98 -9.32
N PHE A 11 17.87 -6.72 -9.59
CA PHE A 11 18.27 -5.97 -10.78
C PHE A 11 19.20 -4.80 -10.43
N ASN A 12 20.20 -5.05 -9.57
CA ASN A 12 21.21 -4.07 -9.17
C ASN A 12 20.62 -2.74 -8.65
N ASN A 13 19.46 -2.78 -7.99
CA ASN A 13 18.72 -1.61 -7.51
C ASN A 13 18.41 -0.57 -8.59
N ALA A 14 18.36 -0.95 -9.87
CA ALA A 14 18.07 0.00 -10.94
C ALA A 14 16.59 0.37 -11.03
N GLU A 15 15.71 -0.52 -10.55
CA GLU A 15 14.26 -0.38 -10.67
C GLU A 15 13.59 -0.30 -9.30
N LYS A 16 12.58 0.56 -9.20
CA LYS A 16 11.73 0.63 -8.01
C LYS A 16 10.76 -0.55 -8.01
N SER A 17 10.55 -1.16 -6.84
CA SER A 17 9.44 -2.07 -6.60
C SER A 17 8.26 -1.31 -6.00
N ILE A 18 7.04 -1.73 -6.36
CA ILE A 18 5.80 -1.27 -5.74
C ILE A 18 4.99 -2.48 -5.31
N GLU A 19 4.65 -2.54 -4.03
CA GLU A 19 4.00 -3.71 -3.42
C GLU A 19 2.80 -3.24 -2.58
N PRO A 20 1.62 -3.09 -3.20
CA PRO A 20 0.40 -2.70 -2.51
C PRO A 20 -0.23 -3.89 -1.78
N TRP A 21 -0.51 -3.73 -0.50
CA TRP A 21 -1.44 -4.56 0.25
C TRP A 21 -2.83 -3.93 0.27
N LEU A 22 -3.73 -4.51 -0.52
CA LEU A 22 -5.15 -4.16 -0.50
C LEU A 22 -5.76 -4.67 0.81
N LEU A 23 -6.32 -3.76 1.61
CA LEU A 23 -6.92 -4.06 2.91
C LEU A 23 -8.36 -4.58 2.72
N HIS A 24 -8.49 -5.64 1.92
CA HIS A 24 -9.74 -6.31 1.59
C HIS A 24 -9.45 -7.81 1.42
N GLU A 25 -10.35 -8.65 1.89
CA GLU A 25 -10.25 -10.10 1.72
C GLU A 25 -10.89 -10.48 0.38
N PHE A 26 -10.08 -10.96 -0.55
CA PHE A 26 -10.52 -11.44 -1.86
C PHE A 26 -10.73 -12.96 -1.81
N ASN A 27 -11.76 -13.45 -2.52
CA ASN A 27 -12.04 -14.89 -2.61
C ASN A 27 -11.16 -15.62 -3.64
N GLU A 28 -10.50 -14.87 -4.52
CA GLU A 28 -9.66 -15.40 -5.60
C GLU A 28 -8.52 -14.44 -5.93
N ASN A 29 -7.52 -14.95 -6.66
CA ASN A 29 -6.40 -14.14 -7.14
C ASN A 29 -6.80 -13.34 -8.38
N PHE A 30 -6.19 -12.17 -8.57
CA PHE A 30 -6.45 -11.26 -9.69
C PHE A 30 -5.18 -11.00 -10.54
N TYR A 31 -4.37 -12.03 -10.76
CA TYR A 31 -3.17 -11.89 -11.59
C TYR A 31 -3.54 -11.56 -13.04
N GLY A 32 -2.84 -10.58 -13.64
CA GLY A 32 -3.10 -10.11 -15.00
C GLY A 32 -4.15 -9.02 -15.11
N GLU A 33 -4.85 -8.70 -14.02
CA GLU A 33 -5.80 -7.59 -13.96
C GLU A 33 -5.11 -6.23 -13.77
N ASP A 34 -5.76 -5.18 -14.26
CA ASP A 34 -5.29 -3.81 -14.07
C ASP A 34 -5.64 -3.28 -12.68
N LEU A 35 -4.63 -2.85 -11.92
CA LEU A 35 -4.80 -2.23 -10.61
C LEU A 35 -4.60 -0.71 -10.68
N ARG A 36 -5.65 0.05 -10.35
CA ARG A 36 -5.59 1.52 -10.23
C ARG A 36 -5.45 1.93 -8.77
N LEU A 37 -4.44 2.76 -8.48
CA LEU A 37 -4.10 3.17 -7.11
C LEU A 37 -3.98 4.69 -7.01
N VAL A 38 -4.46 5.25 -5.89
CA VAL A 38 -4.22 6.65 -5.51
C VAL A 38 -3.48 6.66 -4.17
N ILE A 39 -2.29 7.27 -4.16
CA ILE A 39 -1.43 7.37 -2.97
C ILE A 39 -1.71 8.73 -2.33
N VAL A 40 -2.24 8.71 -1.11
CA VAL A 40 -2.75 9.92 -0.44
C VAL A 40 -1.95 10.33 0.81
N GLY A 41 -1.00 9.51 1.24
CA GLY A 41 -0.22 9.75 2.44
C GLY A 41 1.08 8.95 2.49
N TYR A 42 1.99 9.37 3.37
CA TYR A 42 3.29 8.74 3.59
C TYR A 42 3.43 8.37 5.08
N LEU A 43 3.64 7.09 5.37
CA LEU A 43 3.76 6.59 6.75
C LEU A 43 5.18 6.77 7.31
N GLY A 44 6.21 6.56 6.48
CA GLY A 44 7.60 6.65 6.89
C GLY A 44 8.56 5.92 5.95
N PRO A 45 9.87 6.02 6.22
CA PRO A 45 10.90 5.36 5.42
C PRO A 45 10.97 3.87 5.70
N GLU A 46 11.60 3.13 4.79
CA GLU A 46 11.99 1.74 5.03
C GLU A 46 12.81 1.63 6.32
N THR A 47 12.53 0.59 7.10
CA THR A 47 13.18 0.35 8.39
C THR A 47 13.69 -1.09 8.41
N ASN A 48 14.89 -1.28 8.96
CA ASN A 48 15.44 -2.62 9.18
C ASN A 48 14.84 -3.23 10.46
N PHE A 49 14.44 -4.50 10.39
CA PHE A 49 13.84 -5.22 11.51
C PHE A 49 14.80 -6.30 12.00
N PRO A 50 15.13 -6.34 13.31
CA PRO A 50 16.03 -7.35 13.86
C PRO A 50 15.38 -8.74 13.92
N THR A 51 14.05 -8.84 13.92
CA THR A 51 13.31 -10.11 13.95
C THR A 51 12.06 -10.08 13.06
N LEU A 52 11.59 -11.26 12.66
CA LEU A 52 10.36 -11.41 11.88
C LEU A 52 9.14 -10.88 12.66
N GLU A 53 9.08 -11.10 13.97
CA GLU A 53 7.99 -10.62 14.83
C GLU A 53 7.94 -9.10 14.85
N SER A 54 9.09 -8.42 14.89
CA SER A 54 9.14 -6.96 14.85
C SER A 54 8.69 -6.40 13.49
N LEU A 55 8.98 -7.10 12.40
CA LEU A 55 8.49 -6.77 11.05
C LEU A 55 6.97 -6.95 10.97
N ILE A 56 6.45 -8.10 11.41
CA ILE A 56 5.01 -8.39 11.41
C ILE A 56 4.26 -7.35 12.27
N ALA A 57 4.76 -7.05 13.47
CA ALA A 57 4.17 -6.05 14.35
C ALA A 57 4.10 -4.67 13.69
N LYS A 58 5.15 -4.25 12.99
CA LYS A 58 5.16 -3.01 12.23
C LYS A 58 4.11 -2.99 11.12
N ILE A 59 4.02 -4.06 10.32
CA ILE A 59 3.05 -4.17 9.22
C ILE A 59 1.61 -4.05 9.74
N HIS A 60 1.29 -4.71 10.86
CA HIS A 60 -0.04 -4.61 11.46
C HIS A 60 -0.33 -3.22 12.04
N GLU A 61 0.68 -2.55 12.62
CA GLU A 61 0.51 -1.18 13.09
C GLU A 61 0.28 -0.20 11.93
N GLU A 62 1.00 -0.35 10.82
CA GLU A 62 0.81 0.46 9.61
C GLU A 62 -0.56 0.25 8.98
N ARG A 63 -1.06 -0.99 8.96
CA ARG A 63 -2.46 -1.27 8.60
C ARG A 63 -3.42 -0.51 9.49
N ARG A 64 -3.29 -0.60 10.81
CA ARG A 64 -4.18 0.04 11.78
C ARG A 64 -4.16 1.57 11.68
N ILE A 65 -3.00 2.16 11.44
CA ILE A 65 -2.85 3.60 11.21
C ILE A 65 -3.57 3.98 9.91
N THR A 66 -3.34 3.22 8.85
CA THR A 66 -3.90 3.48 7.52
C THR A 66 -5.42 3.39 7.50
N GLU A 67 -6.01 2.35 8.10
CA GLU A 67 -7.46 2.20 8.21
C GLU A 67 -8.08 3.45 8.87
N LYS A 68 -7.56 3.87 10.02
CA LYS A 68 -8.04 5.07 10.72
C LYS A 68 -7.80 6.35 9.94
N ALA A 69 -6.67 6.48 9.25
CA ALA A 69 -6.37 7.66 8.46
C ALA A 69 -7.32 7.78 7.28
N LEU A 70 -7.58 6.69 6.55
CA LEU A 70 -8.44 6.71 5.36
C LEU A 70 -9.90 7.08 5.66
N ASP A 71 -10.35 6.97 6.92
CA ASP A 71 -11.66 7.45 7.37
C ASP A 71 -11.74 8.97 7.57
N LEU A 72 -10.60 9.67 7.71
CA LEU A 72 -10.58 11.12 7.90
C LEU A 72 -11.02 11.83 6.62
N PRO A 73 -11.80 12.94 6.71
CA PRO A 73 -12.24 13.70 5.54
C PRO A 73 -11.12 14.16 4.59
N LEU A 74 -9.91 14.35 5.13
CA LEU A 74 -8.73 14.68 4.36
C LEU A 74 -8.39 13.62 3.30
N TYR A 75 -8.63 12.34 3.61
CA TYR A 75 -8.26 11.20 2.78
C TYR A 75 -9.48 10.47 2.17
N SER A 76 -10.59 10.39 2.89
CA SER A 76 -11.79 9.67 2.43
C SER A 76 -12.39 10.27 1.15
N LYS A 77 -12.19 11.57 0.91
CA LYS A 77 -12.59 12.25 -0.34
C LYS A 77 -12.03 11.62 -1.62
N TYR A 78 -10.92 10.87 -1.54
CA TYR A 78 -10.30 10.22 -2.69
C TYR A 78 -10.94 8.87 -3.05
N GLN A 79 -11.84 8.32 -2.21
CA GLN A 79 -12.56 7.08 -2.55
C GLN A 79 -13.44 7.25 -3.80
N ASP A 80 -13.91 8.46 -4.05
CA ASP A 80 -14.74 8.81 -5.20
C ASP A 80 -13.96 9.41 -6.38
N ASP A 81 -12.63 9.34 -6.36
CA ASP A 81 -11.79 9.93 -7.41
C ASP A 81 -12.13 9.34 -8.81
N PRO A 82 -12.36 10.18 -9.84
CA PRO A 82 -12.68 9.72 -11.19
C PRO A 82 -11.68 8.71 -11.77
N TYR A 83 -10.40 8.82 -11.42
CA TYR A 83 -9.35 7.90 -11.88
C TYR A 83 -9.62 6.46 -11.41
N ILE A 84 -10.02 6.30 -10.15
CA ILE A 84 -10.35 5.00 -9.55
C ILE A 84 -11.63 4.43 -10.17
N LYS A 85 -12.62 5.30 -10.47
CA LYS A 85 -13.90 4.88 -11.05
C LYS A 85 -13.85 4.51 -12.53
N GLY A 86 -12.70 4.61 -13.19
CA GLY A 86 -12.63 4.33 -14.62
C GLY A 86 -13.25 5.41 -15.50
N LEU A 87 -13.51 6.60 -14.96
CA LEU A 87 -14.22 7.69 -15.64
C LEU A 87 -13.26 8.67 -16.36
N GLY A 88 -12.16 8.16 -16.91
CA GLY A 88 -11.14 8.93 -17.61
C GLY A 88 -10.63 8.21 -18.85
#